data_AF-A0AAU4YBI5-F1
#
_entry.id   AF-A0AAU4YBI5-F1
#
_cell.length_a   1.000
_cell.length_b   1.000
_cell.length_c   1.000
_cell.angle_alpha   90.00
_cell.angle_beta   90.00
_cell.angle_gamma   90.00
#
_symmetry.space_group_name_H-M   'P 1'
#
loop_
_entity.id
_entity.type
_entity.pdbx_description
1 polymer ?
#
loop_
_entity_poly.entity_id
_entity_poly.type
_entity_poly.pdbx_seq_one_letter_code
_entity_poly.pdbx_strand_id
1 'polypeptide(L)'
;MTTPSGDPSSPMLTTAETMLASRLEVIKPLASSIAERKRLQALVDSADKEYSAAYAAASAAGWTADELRRMGAEEPTRRLPGRPKGSRTRRTRSGAEDVTETTSS
;
A
#
# COMPACT_ATOMS: atom_id res chain seq x y z
N MET A 1 -13.82 69.19 -13.38
CA MET A 1 -12.53 68.85 -14.02
C MET A 1 -12.19 67.43 -13.61
N THR A 2 -12.37 66.48 -14.52
CA THR A 2 -12.14 65.05 -14.27
C THR A 2 -10.87 64.67 -15.03
N THR A 3 -9.80 64.35 -14.33
CA THR A 3 -8.58 63.81 -14.93
C THR A 3 -8.84 62.37 -15.37
N PRO A 4 -8.58 61.97 -16.63
CA PRO A 4 -8.54 60.57 -16.98
C PRO A 4 -7.21 60.01 -16.45
N SER A 5 -7.27 59.33 -15.31
CA SER A 5 -6.16 58.50 -14.81
C SER A 5 -6.06 57.28 -15.73
N GLY A 6 -5.44 57.47 -16.89
CA GLY A 6 -5.02 56.38 -17.75
C GLY A 6 -3.78 55.74 -17.16
N ASP A 7 -3.97 54.72 -16.32
CA ASP A 7 -2.98 53.66 -16.18
C ASP A 7 -3.40 52.53 -17.13
N PRO A 8 -2.93 52.54 -18.41
CA PRO A 8 -2.96 51.34 -19.20
C PRO A 8 -1.95 50.38 -18.58
N SER A 9 -2.41 49.20 -18.18
CA SER A 9 -1.59 48.07 -17.73
C SER A 9 -0.19 48.10 -18.33
N SER A 10 0.83 48.31 -17.49
CA SER A 10 2.23 48.42 -17.95
C SER A 10 2.55 47.28 -18.93
N PRO A 11 3.11 47.54 -20.11
CA PRO A 11 3.35 46.50 -21.13
C PRO A 11 4.21 45.34 -20.60
N MET A 12 5.04 45.63 -19.58
CA MET A 12 5.81 44.64 -18.84
C MET A 12 4.91 43.64 -18.07
N LEU A 13 3.82 44.10 -17.43
CA LEU A 13 2.88 43.24 -16.72
C LEU A 13 2.13 42.32 -17.69
N THR A 14 1.63 42.86 -18.81
CA THR A 14 0.98 42.06 -19.85
C THR A 14 1.92 40.98 -20.44
N THR A 15 3.19 41.34 -20.64
CA THR A 15 4.21 40.40 -21.12
C THR A 15 4.49 39.31 -20.07
N ALA A 16 4.62 39.70 -18.81
CA ALA A 16 4.84 38.76 -17.71
C ALA A 16 3.66 37.79 -17.54
N GLU A 17 2.42 38.27 -17.61
CA GLU A 17 1.21 37.45 -17.57
C GLU A 17 1.15 36.44 -18.71
N THR A 18 1.48 36.87 -19.93
CA THR A 18 1.52 35.99 -21.11
C THR A 18 2.56 34.87 -20.96
N MET A 19 3.75 35.21 -20.44
CA MET A 19 4.80 34.23 -20.17
C MET A 19 4.38 33.22 -19.09
N LEU A 20 3.72 33.68 -18.02
CA LEU A 20 3.21 32.82 -16.96
C LEU A 20 2.06 31.92 -17.46
N ALA A 21 1.13 32.47 -18.24
CA ALA A 21 0.06 31.70 -18.86
C ALA A 21 0.62 30.57 -19.73
N SER A 22 1.60 30.87 -20.58
CA SER A 22 2.26 29.87 -21.44
C SER A 22 2.93 28.75 -20.62
N ARG A 23 3.55 29.09 -19.48
CA ARG A 23 4.15 28.10 -18.57
C ARG A 23 3.08 27.25 -17.87
N LEU A 24 1.96 27.85 -17.47
CA LEU A 24 0.85 27.14 -16.85
C LEU A 24 0.21 26.13 -17.81
N GLU A 25 0.10 26.45 -19.11
CA GLU A 25 -0.44 25.51 -20.11
C GLU A 25 0.36 24.21 -20.19
N VAL A 26 1.69 24.26 -20.00
CA VAL A 26 2.54 23.05 -20.00
C VAL A 26 2.39 22.25 -18.69
N ILE A 27 2.11 22.91 -17.57
CA ILE A 27 1.97 22.26 -16.26
C ILE A 27 0.60 21.60 -16.10
N LYS A 28 -0.47 22.15 -16.70
CA LYS A 28 -1.82 21.57 -16.65
C LYS A 28 -1.86 20.07 -16.99
N PRO A 29 -1.35 19.59 -18.14
CA PRO A 29 -1.36 18.16 -18.47
C PRO A 29 -0.50 17.33 -17.51
N LEU A 30 0.58 17.89 -16.98
CA LEU A 30 1.40 17.22 -15.97
C LEU A 30 0.62 17.05 -14.65
N ALA A 31 -0.11 18.09 -14.21
CA ALA A 31 -0.96 18.01 -13.02
C ALA A 31 -2.07 16.95 -13.19
N SER A 32 -2.72 16.91 -14.35
CA SER A 32 -3.67 15.86 -14.69
C SER A 32 -3.04 14.46 -14.66
N SER A 33 -1.84 14.32 -15.22
CA SER A 33 -1.12 13.04 -15.22
C SER A 33 -0.72 12.59 -13.81
N ILE A 34 -0.34 13.51 -12.93
CA ILE A 34 -0.05 13.22 -11.52
C ILE A 34 -1.30 12.76 -10.79
N ALA A 35 -2.44 13.42 -11.01
CA ALA A 35 -3.71 13.03 -10.42
C ALA A 35 -4.13 11.61 -10.86
N GLU A 36 -4.04 11.32 -12.15
CA GLU A 36 -4.39 10.00 -12.68
C GLU A 36 -3.45 8.92 -12.17
N ARG A 37 -2.14 9.19 -12.13
CA ARG A 37 -1.16 8.26 -11.55
C ARG A 37 -1.46 7.93 -10.09
N LYS A 38 -1.85 8.92 -9.29
CA LYS A 38 -2.25 8.70 -7.89
C LYS A 38 -3.51 7.83 -7.79
N ARG A 39 -4.50 8.08 -8.64
CA ARG A 39 -5.73 7.29 -8.71
C ARG A 39 -5.42 5.83 -9.07
N LEU A 40 -4.64 5.60 -10.13
CA LEU A 40 -4.25 4.26 -10.56
C LEU A 40 -3.43 3.54 -9.49
N GLN A 41 -2.50 4.24 -8.83
CA GLN A 41 -1.75 3.66 -7.73
C GLN A 41 -2.67 3.22 -6.58
N ALA A 42 -3.68 4.01 -6.22
CA ALA A 42 -4.64 3.62 -5.19
C ALA A 42 -5.44 2.36 -5.57
N LEU A 43 -5.76 2.18 -6.86
CA LEU A 43 -6.42 0.97 -7.37
C LEU A 43 -5.48 -0.24 -7.31
N VAL A 44 -4.22 -0.08 -7.71
CA VAL A 44 -3.19 -1.12 -7.56
C VAL A 44 -3.02 -1.52 -6.10
N ASP A 45 -2.90 -0.54 -5.19
CA ASP A 45 -2.75 -0.80 -3.76
C ASP A 45 -3.96 -1.54 -3.15
N SER A 46 -5.17 -1.32 -3.69
CA SER A 46 -6.37 -2.06 -3.29
C SER A 46 -6.34 -3.49 -3.82
N ALA A 47 -6.05 -3.66 -5.11
CA ALA A 47 -5.94 -4.96 -5.75
C ALA A 47 -4.85 -5.83 -5.09
N ASP A 48 -3.71 -5.24 -4.73
CA ASP A 48 -2.62 -5.94 -4.04
C ASP A 48 -3.02 -6.46 -2.67
N LYS A 49 -3.87 -5.73 -1.93
CA LYS A 49 -4.39 -6.20 -0.63
C LYS A 49 -5.30 -7.42 -0.81
N GLU A 50 -6.22 -7.35 -1.77
CA GLU A 50 -7.14 -8.44 -2.11
C GLU A 50 -6.36 -9.67 -2.59
N TYR A 51 -5.40 -9.46 -3.50
CA TYR A 51 -4.49 -10.48 -4.00
C TYR A 51 -3.71 -11.16 -2.87
N SER A 52 -3.13 -10.36 -1.96
CA SER A 52 -2.37 -10.89 -0.83
C SER A 52 -3.22 -11.74 0.10
N ALA A 53 -4.47 -11.34 0.35
CA ALA A 53 -5.42 -12.12 1.14
C ALA A 53 -5.80 -13.44 0.44
N ALA A 54 -6.07 -13.40 -0.87
CA ALA A 54 -6.38 -14.59 -1.66
C ALA A 54 -5.19 -15.58 -1.71
N TYR A 55 -3.97 -15.08 -1.92
CA TYR A 55 -2.75 -15.89 -1.90
C TYR A 55 -2.54 -16.56 -0.53
N ALA A 56 -2.76 -15.81 0.56
CA ALA A 56 -2.67 -16.35 1.91
C ALA A 56 -3.74 -17.42 2.18
N ALA A 57 -4.96 -17.25 1.68
CA ALA A 57 -6.03 -18.24 1.78
C ALA A 57 -5.68 -19.53 1.00
N ALA A 58 -5.14 -19.40 -0.22
CA ALA A 58 -4.67 -20.54 -1.00
C ALA A 58 -3.54 -21.29 -0.28
N SER A 59 -2.58 -20.55 0.27
CA SER A 59 -1.50 -21.14 1.09
C SER A 59 -2.03 -21.86 2.32
N ALA A 60 -3.07 -21.33 2.97
CA ALA A 60 -3.72 -21.97 4.11
C ALA A 60 -4.51 -23.23 3.73
N ALA A 61 -5.03 -23.27 2.50
CA ALA A 61 -5.68 -24.46 1.93
C ALA A 61 -4.70 -25.54 1.44
N GLY A 62 -3.38 -25.31 1.59
CA GLY A 62 -2.34 -26.30 1.30
C GLY A 62 -1.67 -26.16 -0.07
N TRP A 63 -2.02 -25.15 -0.86
CA TRP A 63 -1.32 -24.86 -2.11
C TRP A 63 0.11 -24.41 -1.84
N THR A 64 1.06 -24.98 -2.56
CA THR A 64 2.47 -24.60 -2.45
C THR A 64 2.77 -23.37 -3.30
N ALA A 65 3.80 -22.61 -2.92
CA ALA A 65 4.23 -21.43 -3.68
C ALA A 65 4.65 -21.78 -5.13
N ASP A 66 5.20 -22.97 -5.36
CA ASP A 66 5.57 -23.42 -6.71
C ASP A 66 4.35 -23.74 -7.58
N GLU A 67 3.30 -24.33 -7.01
CA GLU A 67 2.04 -24.57 -7.72
C GLU A 67 1.34 -23.25 -8.07
N LEU A 68 1.29 -22.31 -7.11
CA LEU A 68 0.75 -20.98 -7.33
C LEU A 68 1.54 -20.22 -8.41
N ARG A 69 2.88 -20.28 -8.37
CA ARG A 69 3.76 -19.67 -9.39
C ARG A 69 3.53 -20.27 -10.78
N ARG A 70 3.34 -21.59 -10.89
CA ARG A 70 3.01 -22.24 -12.18
C ARG A 70 1.68 -21.78 -12.76
N MET A 71 0.74 -21.34 -11.91
CA MET A 71 -0.53 -20.76 -12.31
C MET A 71 -0.45 -19.24 -12.54
N GLY A 72 0.74 -18.63 -12.43
CA GLY A 72 0.95 -17.20 -12.62
C GLY A 72 0.70 -16.34 -11.38
N ALA A 73 0.44 -16.95 -10.23
CA ALA A 73 0.35 -16.24 -8.96
C ALA A 73 1.75 -16.07 -8.37
N GLU A 74 2.26 -14.84 -8.40
CA GLU A 74 3.52 -14.47 -7.75
C GLU A 74 3.35 -14.26 -6.24
N GLU A 75 4.40 -14.53 -5.48
CA GLU A 75 4.37 -14.33 -4.04
C GLU A 75 4.29 -12.83 -3.71
N PRO A 76 3.27 -12.36 -2.97
CA PRO A 76 3.16 -10.96 -2.61
C PRO A 76 4.37 -10.52 -1.77
N THR A 77 5.07 -9.46 -2.20
CA THR A 77 6.23 -8.89 -1.48
C THR A 77 5.85 -8.34 -0.11
N ARG A 78 4.58 -7.96 0.09
CA ARG A 78 4.01 -7.57 1.39
C ARG A 78 3.18 -8.70 1.96
N ARG A 79 3.82 -9.57 2.73
CA ARG A 79 3.10 -10.52 3.59
C ARG A 79 2.27 -9.73 4.62
N LEU A 80 0.96 -9.98 4.68
CA LEU A 80 0.06 -9.41 5.68
C LEU A 80 0.66 -9.58 7.10
N PRO A 81 0.69 -8.51 7.92
CA PRO A 81 1.16 -8.58 9.30
C PRO A 81 0.09 -9.30 10.14
N GLY A 82 0.10 -10.63 10.16
CA GLY A 82 -0.99 -11.32 10.85
C GLY A 82 -0.91 -12.83 11.02
N ARG A 83 0.15 -13.51 10.56
CA ARG A 83 0.31 -14.94 10.91
C ARG A 83 1.37 -15.09 11.99
N PRO A 84 1.01 -15.09 13.29
CA PRO A 84 1.92 -15.61 14.29
C PRO A 84 2.29 -17.03 13.88
N LYS A 85 3.60 -17.27 13.68
CA LYS A 85 4.15 -18.61 13.48
C LYS A 85 3.66 -19.45 14.64
N GLY A 86 2.77 -20.41 14.36
CA GLY A 86 2.18 -21.27 15.37
C GLY A 86 3.26 -21.79 16.31
N SER A 87 3.21 -21.36 17.56
CA SER A 87 3.99 -21.95 18.65
C SER A 87 3.53 -23.39 18.74
N ARG A 88 4.29 -24.27 18.10
CA ARG A 88 4.11 -25.71 18.18
C ARG A 88 4.61 -26.10 19.56
N THR A 89 3.80 -25.86 20.59
CA THR A 89 4.06 -26.34 21.95
C THR A 89 4.11 -27.85 21.87
N ARG A 90 5.34 -28.36 21.83
CA ARG A 90 5.70 -29.77 21.88
C ARG A 90 5.11 -30.33 23.17
N ARG A 91 4.06 -31.16 23.07
CA ARG A 91 3.57 -32.00 24.17
C ARG A 91 4.76 -32.83 24.67
N THR A 92 5.34 -32.44 25.80
CA THR A 92 6.21 -33.32 26.59
C THR A 92 5.31 -34.33 27.27
N ARG A 93 5.24 -35.51 26.66
CA ARG A 93 4.75 -36.72 27.29
C ARG A 93 5.92 -37.29 28.09
N SER A 94 5.91 -37.09 29.40
CA SER A 94 6.68 -37.90 30.34
C SER A 94 5.75 -38.22 31.50
N GLY A 95 5.14 -39.40 31.41
CA GLY A 95 4.66 -40.11 32.59
C GLY A 95 5.74 -41.08 33.08
N ALA A 96 5.40 -41.72 34.20
CA ALA A 96 6.16 -42.70 34.99
C ALA A 96 7.21 -42.10 35.94
N GLU A 97 7.26 -42.39 37.23
CA GLU A 97 6.39 -43.04 38.23
C GLU A 97 7.17 -43.00 39.58
N ASP A 98 6.56 -43.45 40.67
CA ASP A 98 7.17 -43.84 41.96
C ASP A 98 7.35 -42.74 43.04
N VAL A 99 6.48 -42.62 44.08
CA VAL A 99 6.43 -43.38 45.38
C VAL A 99 7.41 -42.73 46.40
N THR A 100 7.05 -42.28 47.62
CA THR A 100 6.32 -42.84 48.77
C THR A 100 5.75 -41.74 49.70
N GLU A 101 4.75 -42.08 50.54
CA GLU A 101 4.59 -41.77 52.00
C GLU A 101 4.77 -40.33 52.55
N THR A 102 4.14 -39.82 53.61
CA THR A 102 3.23 -40.30 54.67
C THR A 102 2.90 -39.07 55.56
N THR A 103 1.78 -39.13 56.27
CA THR A 103 1.43 -38.36 57.48
C THR A 103 0.67 -37.03 57.33
N SER A 104 -0.63 -37.16 57.59
CA SER A 104 -1.54 -36.20 58.21
C SER A 104 -1.09 -35.75 59.59
N SER A 105 -1.29 -34.48 59.93
CA SER A 105 -1.97 -34.02 61.16
C SER A 105 -2.14 -32.51 61.14
#